data_AF-G2GWR6-F1
#
_entry.id   AF-G2GWR6-F1
#
_cell.length_a   1.000
_cell.length_b   1.000
_cell.length_c   1.000
_cell.angle_alpha   90.00
_cell.angle_beta   90.00
_cell.angle_gamma   90.00
#
_symmetry.space_group_name_H-M   'P 1'
#
loop_
_entity.id
_entity.type
_entity.pdbx_description
1 polymer ?
#
loop_
_entity_poly.entity_id
_entity_poly.type
_entity_poly.pdbx_seq_one_letter_code
_entity_poly.pdbx_strand_id
1 'polypeptide(L)'
;MQYRKAGMARMVLLALALVLAGCKDKGEAFVGHWVQVKVKEGKKASSLDIELDDGVFHINYKWHTVFTATEFDETLREKKIEAKAESNNVLTVITKFNQTMRLSGDIISFDNKEFKKVN
;
A
#
# COMPACT_ATOMS: atom_id res chain seq x y z
N MET A 1 30.75 -9.57 -44.53
CA MET A 1 29.46 -9.25 -43.86
C MET A 1 29.50 -9.55 -42.35
N GLN A 2 30.31 -8.84 -41.54
CA GLN A 2 30.40 -9.08 -40.08
C GLN A 2 29.79 -7.95 -39.22
N TYR A 3 29.52 -6.77 -39.80
CA TYR A 3 29.02 -5.60 -39.06
C TYR A 3 27.51 -5.59 -38.78
N ARG A 4 26.72 -6.49 -39.40
CA ARG A 4 25.25 -6.55 -39.17
C ARG A 4 24.86 -7.28 -37.87
N LYS A 5 25.73 -8.14 -37.33
CA LYS A 5 25.44 -8.94 -36.12
C LYS A 5 25.69 -8.16 -34.82
N ALA A 6 26.71 -7.30 -34.81
CA ALA A 6 27.06 -6.51 -33.61
C ALA A 6 26.03 -5.40 -33.28
N GLY A 7 25.43 -4.77 -34.30
CA GLY A 7 24.38 -3.76 -34.09
C GLY A 7 23.08 -4.34 -33.53
N MET A 8 22.71 -5.56 -33.94
CA MET A 8 21.53 -6.26 -33.46
C MET A 8 21.68 -6.68 -31.99
N ALA A 9 22.84 -7.22 -31.60
CA ALA A 9 23.13 -7.59 -30.22
C ALA A 9 23.13 -6.38 -29.27
N ARG A 10 23.67 -5.23 -29.71
CA ARG A 10 23.63 -3.98 -28.93
C ARG A 10 22.22 -3.44 -28.72
N MET A 11 21.36 -3.49 -29.75
CA MET A 11 19.95 -3.09 -29.60
C MET A 11 19.17 -4.01 -28.66
N VAL A 12 19.41 -5.31 -28.69
CA VAL A 12 18.75 -6.27 -27.78
C VAL A 12 19.17 -6.02 -26.33
N LEU A 13 20.45 -5.75 -26.07
CA LEU A 13 20.94 -5.43 -24.72
C LEU A 13 20.39 -4.10 -24.19
N LEU A 14 20.27 -3.07 -25.05
CA LEU A 14 19.65 -1.79 -24.71
C LEU A 14 18.15 -1.93 -24.43
N ALA A 15 17.42 -2.72 -25.24
CA ALA A 15 16.01 -2.99 -25.01
C ALA A 15 15.79 -3.76 -23.68
N LEU A 16 16.65 -4.73 -23.37
CA LEU A 16 16.57 -5.48 -22.11
C LEU A 16 16.86 -4.59 -20.89
N ALA A 17 17.84 -3.68 -20.98
CA ALA A 17 18.13 -2.72 -19.92
C ALA A 17 16.97 -1.73 -19.70
N LEU A 18 16.28 -1.30 -20.75
CA LEU A 18 15.09 -0.43 -20.66
C LEU A 18 13.87 -1.16 -20.06
N VAL A 19 13.72 -2.46 -20.32
CA VAL A 19 12.68 -3.30 -19.68
C VAL A 19 12.96 -3.49 -18.20
N LEU A 20 14.22 -3.66 -17.80
CA LEU A 20 14.62 -3.82 -16.40
C LEU A 20 14.59 -2.49 -15.62
N ALA A 21 14.88 -1.36 -16.26
CA ALA A 21 14.82 -0.03 -15.65
C ALA A 21 13.40 0.57 -15.61
N GLY A 22 12.43 -0.07 -16.28
CA GLY A 22 11.07 0.45 -16.47
C GLY A 22 10.01 -0.06 -15.49
N CYS A 23 10.34 -0.97 -14.58
CA CYS A 23 9.44 -1.32 -13.47
C CYS A 23 9.48 -0.22 -12.42
N LYS A 24 8.81 0.90 -12.69
CA LYS A 24 8.42 1.80 -11.60
C LYS A 24 7.41 1.05 -10.74
N ASP A 25 7.66 0.95 -9.44
CA ASP A 25 6.75 0.28 -8.55
C ASP A 25 5.37 0.96 -8.58
N LYS A 26 4.35 0.19 -8.91
CA LYS A 26 2.98 0.69 -8.92
C LYS A 26 2.57 0.99 -7.48
N GLY A 27 1.87 2.10 -7.28
CA GLY A 27 1.26 2.40 -5.99
C GLY A 27 2.18 3.08 -4.97
N GLU A 28 3.31 3.67 -5.38
CA GLU A 28 4.15 4.52 -4.50
C GLU A 28 3.34 5.55 -3.70
N ALA A 29 2.24 6.07 -4.27
CA ALA A 29 1.38 7.06 -3.62
C ALA A 29 0.74 6.56 -2.31
N PHE A 30 0.61 5.23 -2.12
CA PHE A 30 0.13 4.62 -0.88
C PHE A 30 1.13 4.75 0.28
N VAL A 31 2.43 4.88 0.01
CA VAL A 31 3.47 4.94 1.05
C VAL A 31 3.28 6.16 1.94
N GLY A 32 3.31 5.97 3.26
CA GLY A 32 3.22 7.03 4.26
C GLY A 32 2.30 6.69 5.44
N HIS A 33 2.04 7.71 6.27
CA HIS A 33 1.15 7.63 7.42
C HIS A 33 -0.25 8.14 7.07
N TRP A 34 -1.28 7.38 7.45
CA TRP A 34 -2.68 7.69 7.15
C TRP A 34 -3.54 7.55 8.39
N VAL A 35 -4.46 8.50 8.60
CA VAL A 35 -5.36 8.53 9.77
C VAL A 35 -6.81 8.57 9.33
N GLN A 36 -7.67 7.84 10.04
CA GLN A 36 -9.09 7.74 9.75
C GLN A 36 -9.78 9.11 9.78
N VAL A 37 -10.53 9.43 8.73
CA VAL A 37 -11.19 10.74 8.54
C VAL A 37 -12.43 10.87 9.41
N LYS A 38 -13.29 9.86 9.41
CA LYS A 38 -14.57 9.86 10.14
C LYS A 38 -14.49 8.90 11.31
N VAL A 39 -14.49 9.45 12.51
CA VAL A 39 -14.46 8.70 13.77
C VAL A 39 -15.76 8.98 14.51
N LYS A 40 -16.38 7.93 15.06
CA LYS A 40 -17.57 8.09 15.90
C LYS A 40 -17.19 8.82 17.19
N GLU A 41 -18.11 9.61 17.73
CA GLU A 41 -17.92 10.25 19.03
C GLU A 41 -17.57 9.22 20.11
N GLY A 42 -16.61 9.57 20.98
CA GLY A 42 -16.10 8.66 22.02
C GLY A 42 -15.23 7.50 21.50
N LYS A 43 -14.75 7.53 20.26
CA LYS A 43 -13.79 6.56 19.71
C LYS A 43 -12.50 7.23 19.27
N LYS A 44 -11.41 6.49 19.29
CA LYS A 44 -10.12 6.88 18.71
C LYS A 44 -10.02 6.51 17.23
N ALA A 45 -9.30 7.33 16.48
CA ALA A 45 -9.03 7.10 15.06
C ALA A 45 -8.16 5.86 14.86
N SER A 46 -8.45 5.09 13.82
CA SER A 46 -7.51 4.10 13.29
C SER A 46 -6.43 4.76 12.43
N SER A 47 -5.28 4.10 12.27
CA SER A 47 -4.21 4.54 11.37
C SER A 47 -3.61 3.41 10.55
N LEU A 48 -3.01 3.78 9.41
CA LEU A 48 -2.22 2.91 8.56
C LEU A 48 -0.82 3.51 8.43
N ASP A 49 0.21 2.74 8.72
CA ASP A 49 1.58 3.04 8.29
C ASP A 49 1.89 2.10 7.12
N ILE A 50 2.21 2.67 5.95
CA ILE A 50 2.41 1.90 4.72
C ILE A 50 3.82 2.14 4.21
N GLU A 51 4.57 1.06 4.06
CA GLU A 51 5.92 1.02 3.49
C GLU A 51 5.91 0.13 2.25
N LEU A 52 6.83 0.40 1.32
CA LEU A 52 7.04 -0.39 0.12
C LEU A 52 8.48 -0.91 0.13
N ASP A 53 8.63 -2.23 0.11
CA ASP A 53 9.91 -2.91 0.04
C ASP A 53 9.81 -4.08 -0.94
N ASP A 54 10.77 -4.18 -1.86
CA ASP A 54 10.86 -5.23 -2.90
C ASP A 54 9.52 -5.56 -3.60
N GLY A 55 8.75 -4.52 -3.97
CA GLY A 55 7.45 -4.66 -4.65
C GLY A 55 6.30 -5.18 -3.76
N VAL A 56 6.51 -5.29 -2.44
CA VAL A 56 5.51 -5.66 -1.44
C VAL A 56 5.21 -4.47 -0.54
N PHE A 57 3.93 -4.22 -0.31
CA PHE A 57 3.47 -3.20 0.63
C PHE A 57 3.34 -3.80 2.01
N HIS A 58 4.12 -3.29 2.97
CA HIS A 58 3.99 -3.61 4.38
C HIS A 58 3.07 -2.58 5.04
N ILE A 59 1.91 -3.04 5.51
CA ILE A 59 0.87 -2.18 6.07
C ILE A 59 0.73 -2.52 7.55
N ASN A 60 1.01 -1.55 8.40
CA ASN A 60 0.71 -1.61 9.81
C ASN A 60 -0.64 -0.93 10.09
N TYR A 61 -1.66 -1.73 10.39
CA TYR A 61 -3.00 -1.23 10.70
C TYR A 61 -3.22 -1.20 12.21
N LYS A 62 -3.45 0.00 12.75
CA LYS A 62 -3.67 0.24 14.18
C LYS A 62 -5.10 0.69 14.43
N TRP A 63 -5.74 0.13 15.45
CA TRP A 63 -7.10 0.53 15.86
C TRP A 63 -7.31 0.29 17.36
N HIS A 64 -8.30 0.98 17.94
CA HIS A 64 -8.66 0.80 19.34
C HIS A 64 -9.88 -0.11 19.47
N THR A 65 -9.84 -1.02 20.44
CA THR A 65 -10.99 -1.87 20.81
C THR A 65 -11.40 -1.58 22.24
N VAL A 66 -12.71 -1.53 22.49
CA VAL A 66 -13.25 -1.48 23.85
C VAL A 66 -13.49 -2.91 24.32
N PHE A 67 -12.85 -3.32 25.41
CA PHE A 67 -12.93 -4.69 25.91
C PHE A 67 -14.00 -4.88 26.99
N THR A 68 -14.46 -3.82 27.65
CA THR A 68 -15.44 -3.88 28.75
C THR A 68 -16.55 -2.84 28.61
N ALA A 69 -17.72 -3.13 29.18
CA ALA A 69 -18.88 -2.21 29.23
C ALA A 69 -18.59 -0.89 29.97
N THR A 70 -17.47 -0.80 30.68
CA THR A 70 -16.89 0.44 31.19
C THR A 70 -15.89 0.97 30.16
N GLU A 71 -16.20 2.11 29.55
CA GLU A 71 -15.46 2.79 28.46
C GLU A 71 -14.01 3.20 28.79
N PHE A 72 -13.48 2.77 29.94
CA PHE A 72 -12.21 3.24 30.48
C PHE A 72 -10.98 2.42 30.06
N ASP A 73 -11.15 1.25 29.46
CA ASP A 73 -10.03 0.40 29.03
C ASP A 73 -10.03 0.21 27.50
N GLU A 74 -9.53 1.24 26.81
CA GLU A 74 -9.28 1.19 25.36
C GLU A 74 -7.91 0.59 25.07
N THR A 75 -7.87 -0.66 24.63
CA THR A 75 -6.62 -1.29 24.21
C THR A 75 -6.29 -0.93 22.75
N LEU A 76 -5.06 -0.47 22.51
CA LEU A 76 -4.51 -0.34 21.16
C LEU A 76 -4.25 -1.74 20.58
N ARG A 77 -4.75 -1.99 19.38
CA ARG A 77 -4.51 -3.20 18.59
C ARG A 77 -3.71 -2.84 17.35
N GLU A 78 -2.93 -3.81 16.91
CA GLU A 78 -2.08 -3.71 15.73
C GLU A 78 -2.23 -4.98 14.89
N LYS A 79 -2.31 -4.82 13.57
CA LYS A 79 -2.25 -5.91 12.60
C LYS A 79 -1.29 -5.54 11.49
N LYS A 80 -0.30 -6.39 11.29
CA LYS A 80 0.60 -6.32 10.14
C LYS A 80 -0.02 -7.07 8.97
N ILE A 81 -0.06 -6.43 7.82
CA ILE A 81 -0.70 -6.89 6.60
C ILE A 81 0.28 -6.68 5.46
N GLU A 82 0.31 -7.61 4.51
CA GLU A 82 1.05 -7.44 3.27
C GLU A 82 0.09 -7.21 2.11
N ALA A 83 0.49 -6.44 1.11
CA ALA A 83 -0.31 -6.19 -0.08
C ALA A 83 0.57 -6.10 -1.34
N LYS A 84 -0.05 -6.29 -2.50
CA LYS A 84 0.56 -6.09 -3.82
C LYS A 84 -0.21 -5.05 -4.61
N ALA A 85 0.49 -4.26 -5.42
CA ALA A 85 -0.18 -3.33 -6.32
C ALA A 85 -0.73 -4.04 -7.55
N GLU A 86 -2.03 -3.90 -7.77
CA GLU A 86 -2.67 -4.26 -9.04
C GLU A 86 -2.49 -3.12 -10.05
N SER A 87 -2.63 -1.89 -9.56
CA SER A 87 -2.53 -0.63 -10.30
C SER A 87 -1.92 0.47 -9.41
N ASN A 88 -1.77 1.68 -9.95
CA ASN A 88 -1.28 2.84 -9.18
C ASN A 88 -2.21 3.27 -8.03
N ASN A 89 -3.45 2.79 -8.03
CA ASN A 89 -4.50 3.22 -7.10
C ASN A 89 -5.26 2.05 -6.45
N VAL A 90 -4.79 0.81 -6.63
CA VAL A 90 -5.40 -0.38 -6.02
C VAL A 90 -4.29 -1.31 -5.50
N LEU A 91 -4.35 -1.62 -4.21
CA LEU A 91 -3.59 -2.72 -3.61
C LEU A 91 -4.53 -3.90 -3.32
N THR A 92 -4.09 -5.11 -3.62
CA THR A 92 -4.70 -6.35 -3.13
C THR A 92 -3.98 -6.78 -1.86
N VAL A 93 -4.72 -6.87 -0.77
CA VAL A 93 -4.23 -7.33 0.53
C VAL A 93 -4.13 -8.85 0.54
N ILE A 94 -2.93 -9.35 0.87
CA ILE A 94 -2.60 -10.77 0.96
C ILE A 94 -3.23 -11.35 2.23
N THR A 95 -4.49 -11.72 2.12
CA THR A 95 -5.28 -12.39 3.18
C THR A 95 -6.11 -13.51 2.58
N LYS A 96 -6.69 -14.37 3.42
CA LYS A 96 -7.58 -15.45 2.97
C LYS A 96 -8.78 -15.00 2.12
N PHE A 97 -9.14 -13.71 2.16
CA PHE A 97 -10.37 -13.18 1.54
C PHE A 97 -10.11 -12.09 0.47
N ASN A 98 -8.88 -11.91 0.00
CA ASN A 98 -8.50 -10.95 -1.06
C ASN A 98 -9.20 -9.58 -0.95
N GLN A 99 -9.01 -8.90 0.19
CA GLN A 99 -9.50 -7.53 0.35
C GLN A 99 -8.71 -6.57 -0.54
N THR A 100 -9.35 -5.47 -0.94
CA THR A 100 -8.72 -4.42 -1.75
C THR A 100 -8.66 -3.12 -0.96
N MET A 101 -7.54 -2.41 -1.12
CA MET A 101 -7.33 -1.05 -0.64
C MET A 101 -7.29 -0.13 -1.85
N ARG A 102 -8.09 0.94 -1.85
CA ARG A 102 -8.22 1.85 -3.01
C ARG A 102 -7.78 3.26 -2.65
N LEU A 103 -6.97 3.87 -3.49
CA LEU A 103 -6.57 5.27 -3.39
C LEU A 103 -7.41 6.13 -4.34
N SER A 104 -7.98 7.22 -3.83
CA SER A 104 -8.69 8.22 -4.62
C SER A 104 -8.23 9.61 -4.18
N GLY A 105 -7.35 10.23 -4.98
CA GLY A 105 -6.63 11.43 -4.56
C GLY A 105 -5.81 11.15 -3.31
N ASP A 106 -6.10 11.88 -2.23
CA ASP A 106 -5.42 11.76 -0.92
C ASP A 106 -6.21 10.94 0.11
N ILE A 107 -7.15 10.09 -0.36
CA ILE A 107 -7.98 9.25 0.50
C ILE A 107 -7.78 7.78 0.17
N ILE A 108 -7.43 6.99 1.19
CA ILE A 108 -7.48 5.53 1.14
C ILE A 108 -8.83 5.04 1.64
N SER A 109 -9.49 4.19 0.86
CA SER A 109 -10.63 3.38 1.28
C SER A 109 -10.17 1.95 1.58
N PHE A 110 -10.38 1.51 2.83
CA PHE A 110 -9.98 0.19 3.30
C PHE A 110 -10.81 -0.22 4.53
N ASP A 111 -11.22 -1.50 4.62
CA ASP A 111 -11.93 -2.05 5.79
C ASP A 111 -13.12 -1.19 6.26
N ASN A 112 -13.94 -0.74 5.29
CA ASN A 112 -15.09 0.16 5.48
C ASN A 112 -14.76 1.50 6.15
N LYS A 113 -13.51 1.96 6.04
CA LYS A 113 -13.04 3.24 6.58
C LYS A 113 -12.35 4.05 5.48
N GLU A 114 -12.30 5.36 5.70
CA GLU A 114 -11.59 6.33 4.88
C GLU A 114 -10.42 6.88 5.70
N PHE A 115 -9.22 6.91 5.12
CA PHE A 115 -8.01 7.41 5.74
C PHE A 115 -7.41 8.52 4.89
N LYS A 116 -6.92 9.57 5.53
CA LYS A 116 -6.23 10.68 4.87
C LYS A 116 -4.77 10.71 5.28
N LYS A 117 -3.91 11.03 4.33
CA LYS A 117 -2.46 11.14 4.56
C LYS A 117 -2.19 12.26 5.57
N VAL A 118 -1.29 11.99 6.51
CA VAL A 118 -0.79 12.97 7.47
C VAL A 118 0.67 13.25 7.12
N ASN A 119 1.02 14.53 7.02
CA ASN A 119 2.38 14.99 6.76
C ASN A 119 3.27 14.86 7.99
#